data_AF-A0A352SQP4-F1
#
_entry.id   AF-A0A352SQP4-F1
#
_cell.length_a   1.000
_cell.length_b   1.000
_cell.length_c   1.000
_cell.angle_alpha   90.00
_cell.angle_beta   90.00
_cell.angle_gamma   90.00
#
_symmetry.space_group_name_H-M   'P 1'
#
loop_
_entity.id
_entity.type
_entity.pdbx_description
1 polymer ?
#
loop_
_entity_poly.entity_id
_entity_poly.type
_entity_poly.pdbx_seq_one_letter_code
_entity_poly.pdbx_strand_id
1 'polypeptide(L)'
;IPSKHVSRDDKAVLASLEDDLKRMVFGQDQAITALASAIKLSRAGLRDAEKPVGNYLFSGPTGVGKTEVAKQLAEALGIKLMRFDMSEYMERHTVSRLIGAPPGYVGFDQGGLLTDAVDQTP
;
A
#
# COMPACT_ATOMS: atom_id res chain seq x y z
N ILE A 1 -4.33 -14.56 13.45
CA ILE A 1 -3.54 -14.35 12.21
C ILE A 1 -2.60 -15.55 12.07
N PRO A 2 -2.79 -16.47 11.10
CA PRO A 2 -1.88 -17.60 10.95
C PRO A 2 -0.53 -17.09 10.47
N SER A 3 0.54 -17.69 10.97
CA SER A 3 1.94 -17.43 10.61
C SER A 3 2.12 -17.33 9.09
N LYS A 4 2.50 -16.14 8.59
CA LYS A 4 2.74 -15.85 7.17
C LYS A 4 4.02 -16.55 6.69
N HIS A 5 4.03 -17.88 6.63
CA HIS A 5 4.98 -18.59 5.79
C HIS A 5 4.65 -18.26 4.33
N VAL A 6 5.65 -17.87 3.54
CA VAL A 6 5.50 -17.64 2.10
C VAL A 6 4.99 -18.92 1.46
N SER A 7 3.76 -18.87 0.93
CA SER A 7 3.16 -19.98 0.18
C SER A 7 4.01 -20.30 -1.06
N ARG A 8 3.84 -21.48 -1.65
CA ARG A 8 4.56 -21.82 -2.89
C ARG A 8 4.21 -20.85 -4.02
N ASP A 9 2.98 -20.37 -4.04
CA ASP A 9 2.48 -19.40 -5.03
C ASP A 9 3.06 -18.00 -4.77
N ASP A 10 3.13 -17.57 -3.50
CA ASP A 10 3.78 -16.31 -3.11
C ASP A 10 5.26 -16.30 -3.53
N LYS A 11 5.98 -17.42 -3.43
CA LYS A 11 7.40 -17.48 -3.86
C LYS A 11 7.55 -17.22 -5.35
N ALA A 12 6.66 -17.79 -6.17
CA ALA A 12 6.70 -17.59 -7.62
C ALA A 12 6.43 -16.12 -7.98
N VAL A 13 5.38 -15.54 -7.38
CA VAL A 13 5.03 -14.12 -7.55
C VAL A 13 6.19 -13.21 -7.13
N LEU A 14 6.79 -13.46 -5.96
CA LEU A 14 7.89 -12.64 -5.46
C LEU A 14 9.16 -12.76 -6.31
N ALA A 15 9.38 -13.91 -6.96
CA ALA A 15 10.52 -14.11 -7.84
C ALA A 15 10.43 -13.22 -9.10
N SER A 16 9.25 -13.11 -9.71
CA SER A 16 9.03 -12.32 -10.93
C SER A 16 8.62 -10.86 -10.68
N LEU A 17 8.25 -10.49 -9.44
CA LEU A 17 7.69 -9.18 -9.08
C LEU A 17 8.42 -7.97 -9.70
N GLU A 18 9.74 -7.94 -9.64
CA GLU A 18 10.52 -6.81 -10.15
C GLU A 18 10.41 -6.69 -11.68
N ASP A 19 10.55 -7.81 -12.40
CA ASP A 19 10.49 -7.85 -13.85
C ASP A 19 9.07 -7.54 -14.35
N ASP A 20 8.06 -8.06 -13.66
CA ASP A 20 6.65 -7.81 -13.98
C ASP A 20 6.31 -6.32 -13.80
N LEU A 21 6.77 -5.69 -12.71
CA LEU A 21 6.58 -4.25 -12.50
C LEU A 21 7.32 -3.40 -13.55
N LYS A 22 8.57 -3.75 -13.91
CA LYS A 22 9.35 -3.03 -14.92
C LYS A 22 8.75 -3.14 -16.33
N ARG A 23 8.07 -4.25 -16.65
CA ARG A 23 7.33 -4.41 -17.91
C ARG A 23 6.13 -3.48 -18.00
N MET A 24 5.50 -3.16 -16.88
CA MET A 24 4.30 -2.33 -16.83
C MET A 24 4.62 -0.84 -16.66
N VAL A 25 5.71 -0.52 -15.97
CA VAL A 25 6.11 0.87 -15.67
C VAL A 25 7.52 1.14 -16.18
N PHE A 26 7.59 1.76 -17.35
CA PHE A 26 8.85 2.05 -18.03
C PHE A 26 9.65 3.19 -17.39
N GLY A 27 10.97 3.00 -17.29
CA GLY A 27 11.91 4.06 -16.89
C GLY A 27 11.93 4.38 -15.40
N GLN A 28 11.31 3.54 -14.56
CA GLN A 28 11.28 3.69 -13.09
C GLN A 28 12.06 2.58 -12.38
N ASP A 29 13.07 2.02 -13.05
CA ASP A 29 13.80 0.82 -12.63
C ASP A 29 14.34 0.89 -11.20
N GLN A 30 14.98 2.01 -10.84
CA GLN A 30 15.55 2.18 -9.50
C GLN A 30 14.48 2.13 -8.40
N ALA A 31 13.35 2.81 -8.61
CA ALA A 31 12.24 2.83 -7.66
C ALA A 31 11.59 1.44 -7.53
N ILE A 32 11.44 0.74 -8.66
CA ILE A 32 10.86 -0.60 -8.72
C ILE A 32 11.78 -1.63 -8.04
N THR A 33 13.09 -1.59 -8.30
CA THR A 33 14.06 -2.48 -7.64
C THR A 33 14.07 -2.29 -6.12
N ALA A 34 14.04 -1.03 -5.65
CA ALA A 34 13.97 -0.73 -4.22
C ALA A 34 12.67 -1.24 -3.58
N LEU A 35 11.53 -1.02 -4.25
CA LEU A 35 10.22 -1.50 -3.83
C LEU A 35 10.16 -3.03 -3.74
N ALA A 36 10.54 -3.73 -4.82
CA ALA A 36 10.52 -5.18 -4.89
C ALA A 36 11.44 -5.81 -3.81
N SER A 37 12.61 -5.23 -3.58
CA SER A 37 13.54 -5.67 -2.52
C SER A 37 12.92 -5.56 -1.13
N ALA A 38 12.28 -4.44 -0.81
CA ALA A 38 11.62 -4.23 0.47
C ALA A 38 10.45 -5.22 0.69
N ILE A 39 9.66 -5.49 -0.36
CA ILE A 39 8.56 -6.48 -0.29
C ILE A 39 9.09 -7.90 -0.05
N LYS A 40 10.16 -8.30 -0.75
CA LYS A 40 10.82 -9.61 -0.57
C LYS A 40 11.31 -9.79 0.87
N LEU A 41 11.99 -8.79 1.44
CA LEU A 41 12.45 -8.81 2.84
C LEU A 41 11.28 -8.93 3.83
N SER A 42 10.22 -8.14 3.61
CA SER A 42 9.00 -8.15 4.42
C SER A 42 8.32 -9.52 4.44
N ARG A 43 8.28 -10.22 3.30
CA ARG A 43 7.70 -11.56 3.15
C ARG A 43 8.61 -12.66 3.70
N ALA A 44 9.92 -12.44 3.77
CA ALA A 44 10.87 -13.34 4.42
C ALA A 44 10.81 -13.29 5.96
N GLY A 45 9.96 -12.44 6.54
CA GLY A 45 9.83 -12.30 8.00
C GLY A 45 10.98 -11.52 8.65
N LEU A 46 11.78 -10.80 7.86
CA LEU A 46 12.96 -10.06 8.33
C LEU A 46 12.62 -8.62 8.76
N ARG A 47 11.41 -8.38 9.28
CA ARG A 47 10.94 -7.06 9.72
C ARG A 47 10.24 -7.12 11.07
N ASP A 48 10.15 -5.96 11.68
CA ASP A 48 9.35 -5.69 12.87
C ASP A 48 7.86 -5.97 12.61
N ALA A 49 7.23 -6.76 13.48
CA ALA A 49 5.83 -7.15 13.35
C ALA A 49 4.86 -6.00 13.63
N GLU A 50 5.31 -4.99 14.40
CA GLU A 50 4.51 -3.81 14.76
C GLU A 50 4.57 -2.70 13.70
N LYS A 51 5.27 -2.94 12.59
CA LYS A 51 5.44 -1.94 11.50
C LYS A 51 4.77 -2.39 10.20
N PRO A 52 4.33 -1.41 9.36
CA PRO A 52 3.84 -1.71 8.02
C PRO A 52 4.85 -2.51 7.19
N VAL A 53 4.35 -3.23 6.17
CA VAL A 53 5.17 -3.93 5.16
C VAL A 53 6.21 -3.02 4.54
N GLY A 54 5.81 -1.78 4.27
CA GLY A 54 6.66 -0.72 3.79
C GLY A 54 5.85 0.57 3.70
N ASN A 55 6.52 1.69 3.92
CA ASN A 55 5.97 3.02 3.74
C ASN A 55 6.75 3.67 2.60
N TYR A 56 6.06 4.03 1.53
CA TYR A 56 6.69 4.53 0.32
C TYR A 56 6.15 5.91 -0.04
N LEU A 57 7.06 6.81 -0.41
CA LEU A 57 6.73 8.10 -1.00
C LEU A 57 7.26 8.09 -2.44
N PHE A 58 6.36 7.94 -3.41
CA PHE A 58 6.72 8.12 -4.81
C PHE A 58 6.69 9.62 -5.14
N SER A 59 7.83 10.18 -5.49
CA SER A 59 7.98 11.57 -5.92
C SER A 59 8.44 11.66 -7.36
N GLY A 60 8.10 12.76 -8.04
CA GLY A 60 8.47 13.00 -9.45
C GLY A 60 7.36 13.71 -10.24
N PRO A 61 7.62 14.08 -11.51
CA PRO A 61 6.67 14.79 -12.35
C PRO A 61 5.34 14.04 -12.56
N THR A 62 4.30 14.75 -12.99
CA THR A 62 3.03 14.12 -13.38
C THR A 62 3.24 13.19 -14.58
N GLY A 63 2.52 12.06 -14.62
CA GLY A 63 2.55 11.14 -15.76
C GLY A 63 3.67 10.09 -15.75
N VAL A 64 4.62 10.13 -14.80
CA VAL A 64 5.77 9.18 -14.78
C VAL A 64 5.46 7.80 -14.20
N GLY A 65 4.19 7.47 -13.92
CA GLY A 65 3.79 6.13 -13.49
C GLY A 65 3.73 5.88 -11.97
N LYS A 66 3.88 6.91 -11.12
CA LYS A 66 3.83 6.76 -9.64
C LYS A 66 2.61 5.97 -9.13
N THR A 67 1.41 6.36 -9.55
CA THR A 67 0.16 5.69 -9.18
C THR A 67 0.06 4.31 -9.81
N GLU A 68 0.63 4.13 -11.00
CA GLU A 68 0.59 2.87 -11.72
C GLU A 68 1.43 1.81 -11.02
N VAL A 69 2.63 2.15 -10.53
CA VAL A 69 3.44 1.25 -9.69
C VAL A 69 2.65 0.71 -8.49
N ALA A 70 1.89 1.57 -7.80
CA ALA A 70 1.09 1.16 -6.66
C ALA A 70 -0.06 0.20 -7.05
N LYS A 71 -0.71 0.43 -8.20
CA LYS A 71 -1.76 -0.47 -8.71
C LYS A 71 -1.19 -1.82 -9.13
N GLN A 72 -0.12 -1.81 -9.92
CA GLN A 72 0.52 -3.03 -10.42
C GLN A 72 1.09 -3.87 -9.27
N LEU A 73 1.61 -3.21 -8.21
CA LEU A 73 2.03 -3.91 -7.01
C LEU A 73 0.85 -4.61 -6.30
N ALA A 74 -0.28 -3.92 -6.16
CA ALA A 74 -1.46 -4.50 -5.52
C ALA A 74 -2.00 -5.71 -6.30
N GLU A 75 -2.06 -5.58 -7.63
CA GLU A 75 -2.45 -6.65 -8.55
C GLU A 75 -1.51 -7.86 -8.46
N ALA A 76 -0.20 -7.63 -8.56
CA ALA A 76 0.81 -8.68 -8.47
C ALA A 76 0.75 -9.44 -7.14
N LEU A 77 0.52 -8.73 -6.03
CA LEU A 77 0.40 -9.34 -4.70
C LEU A 77 -0.98 -9.92 -4.40
N GLY A 78 -1.95 -9.77 -5.30
CA GLY A 78 -3.33 -10.22 -5.09
C GLY A 78 -4.03 -9.52 -3.92
N ILE A 79 -3.66 -8.28 -3.61
CA ILE A 79 -4.24 -7.50 -2.51
C ILE A 79 -5.17 -6.41 -3.03
N LYS A 80 -6.22 -6.11 -2.27
CA LYS A 80 -7.14 -5.02 -2.61
C LYS A 80 -6.42 -3.67 -2.49
N LEU A 81 -6.40 -2.90 -3.56
CA LEU A 81 -5.91 -1.51 -3.51
C LEU A 81 -6.97 -0.61 -2.87
N MET A 82 -6.67 -0.10 -1.68
CA MET A 82 -7.44 0.98 -1.06
C MET A 82 -6.88 2.32 -1.53
N ARG A 83 -7.70 3.09 -2.26
CA ARG A 83 -7.29 4.37 -2.84
C ARG A 83 -8.02 5.51 -2.15
N PHE A 84 -7.23 6.47 -1.64
CA PHE A 84 -7.72 7.70 -1.06
C PHE A 84 -7.14 8.88 -1.86
N ASP A 85 -7.99 9.77 -2.38
CA ASP A 85 -7.53 10.98 -3.06
C ASP A 85 -7.19 12.05 -2.04
N MET A 86 -5.89 12.28 -1.80
CA MET A 86 -5.42 13.24 -0.79
C MET A 86 -5.88 14.68 -1.06
N SER A 87 -6.30 15.01 -2.29
CA SER A 87 -6.83 16.33 -2.63
C SER A 87 -8.18 16.60 -1.93
N GLU A 88 -8.93 15.56 -1.56
CA GLU A 88 -10.19 15.69 -0.81
C GLU A 88 -9.97 16.02 0.68
N TYR A 89 -8.73 15.89 1.16
CA TYR A 89 -8.36 16.00 2.58
C TYR A 89 -7.52 17.24 2.89
N MET A 90 -7.51 18.24 2.00
CA MET A 90 -6.71 19.47 2.19
C MET A 90 -7.23 20.36 3.34
N GLU A 91 -8.53 20.28 3.64
CA GLU A 91 -9.15 21.11 4.68
C GLU A 91 -9.09 20.40 6.04
N ARG A 92 -8.79 21.15 7.11
CA ARG A 92 -8.60 20.58 8.45
C ARG A 92 -9.76 19.70 8.92
N HIS A 93 -10.99 20.05 8.54
CA HIS A 93 -12.18 19.31 8.97
C HIS A 93 -12.45 18.05 8.12
N THR A 94 -11.94 17.96 6.89
CA THR A 94 -12.15 16.78 6.04
C THR A 94 -11.25 15.60 6.44
N VAL A 95 -10.13 15.87 7.13
CA VAL A 95 -9.26 14.82 7.73
C VAL A 95 -10.03 13.88 8.65
N SER A 96 -11.01 14.39 9.39
CA SER A 96 -11.85 13.56 10.28
C SER A 96 -12.61 12.46 9.55
N ARG A 97 -12.93 12.62 8.25
CA ARG A 97 -13.54 11.55 7.45
C ARG A 97 -12.59 10.40 7.19
N LEU A 98 -11.28 10.67 7.09
CA LEU A 98 -10.27 9.66 6.82
C LEU A 98 -10.01 8.80 8.07
N ILE A 99 -9.86 9.42 9.24
CA ILE A 99 -9.39 8.77 10.46
C ILE A 99 -10.47 8.58 11.54
N GLY A 100 -11.66 9.14 11.33
CA GLY A 100 -12.74 9.20 12.31
C GLY A 100 -12.83 10.56 13.01
N ALA A 101 -14.05 10.96 13.35
CA ALA A 101 -14.28 12.15 14.18
C ALA A 101 -14.01 11.82 15.66
N PRO A 102 -13.62 12.80 16.50
CA PRO A 102 -13.47 12.58 17.94
C PRO A 102 -14.83 12.53 18.66
N PRO A 103 -14.91 11.96 19.88
CA PRO A 103 -16.14 11.92 20.66
C PRO A 103 -16.78 13.31 20.83
N GLY A 104 -18.10 13.40 20.63
CA GLY A 104 -18.86 14.65 20.72
C GLY A 104 -18.92 15.47 19.42
N TYR A 105 -18.33 14.98 18.32
CA TYR A 105 -18.46 15.58 16.99
C TYR A 105 -19.37 14.75 16.09
N VAL A 106 -20.02 15.41 15.12
CA VAL A 106 -20.84 14.72 14.11
C VAL A 106 -19.97 13.74 13.32
N GLY A 107 -20.40 12.48 13.24
CA GLY A 107 -19.66 11.41 12.56
C GLY A 107 -18.78 10.55 13.47
N PHE A 108 -18.80 10.74 14.79
CA PHE A 108 -18.04 9.89 15.74
C PHE A 108 -18.37 8.40 15.59
N ASP A 109 -19.65 8.06 15.49
CA ASP A 109 -20.11 6.67 15.39
C ASP A 109 -19.94 6.06 13.98
N GLN A 110 -19.50 6.85 12.98
CA GLN A 110 -19.38 6.41 11.58
C GLN A 110 -18.00 5.84 11.24
N GLY A 111 -17.05 5.82 12.19
CA GLY A 111 -15.69 5.36 11.94
C GLY A 111 -14.92 6.25 10.97
N GLY A 112 -13.73 5.81 10.56
CA GLY A 112 -12.87 6.49 9.61
C GLY A 112 -12.71 5.69 8.33
N LEU A 113 -12.76 6.34 7.17
CA LEU A 113 -12.65 5.62 5.89
C LEU A 113 -11.38 4.79 5.78
N LEU A 114 -10.24 5.27 6.31
CA LEU A 114 -8.99 4.52 6.34
C LEU A 114 -9.00 3.44 7.43
N THR A 115 -9.41 3.79 8.65
CA THR A 115 -9.37 2.88 9.80
C THR A 115 -10.26 1.67 9.56
N ASP A 116 -11.45 1.90 9.03
CA ASP A 116 -12.45 0.85 8.82
C ASP A 116 -12.06 -0.04 7.65
N ALA A 117 -11.48 0.53 6.59
CA ALA A 117 -11.05 -0.23 5.42
C ALA A 117 -9.86 -1.16 5.74
N VAL A 118 -8.93 -0.71 6.59
CA VAL A 118 -7.81 -1.53 7.06
C VAL A 118 -8.29 -2.63 8.01
N ASP A 119 -9.23 -2.33 8.92
CA ASP A 119 -9.78 -3.33 9.86
C ASP A 119 -10.51 -4.47 9.14
N GLN A 120 -11.21 -4.15 8.03
CA GLN A 120 -11.85 -5.14 7.17
C GLN A 120 -10.86 -6.00 6.36
N THR A 121 -9.59 -5.57 6.19
CA THR A 121 -8.57 -6.24 5.35
C THR A 121 -7.15 -6.24 5.98
N PRO A 122 -6.91 -6.94 7.10
CA PRO A 122 -5.64 -6.89 7.85
C PRO A 122 -4.46 -7.73 7.29
#